data_AF-A0A1V9FHH5-F1
#
_entry.id   AF-A0A1V9FHH5-F1
#
_cell.length_a   1.000
_cell.length_b   1.000
_cell.length_c   1.000
_cell.angle_alpha   90.00
_cell.angle_beta   90.00
_cell.angle_gamma   90.00
#
_symmetry.space_group_name_H-M   'P 1'
#
loop_
_entity.id
_entity.type
_entity.pdbx_description
1 polymer ?
#
loop_
_entity_poly.entity_id
_entity_poly.type
_entity_poly.pdbx_seq_one_letter_code
_entity_poly.pdbx_strand_id
1 'polypeptide(L)'
;MKTNILRFVAAVLVAGSLFACQKQIASDAEQTTASTNSSLTTSSTLVFAPSCGMLRTQTQGGWGAKPAGNNPGTYLHAHFNATFSGGLTLGCYPNNYYIRLTSAQAVTDLLPVGGTPSALKANATDPVTLKNVLVGQLVALKLSVSFDAADANFGQSSVALGNMIIGSGTFKGLTVAQFLAQAEAVLGGCSKAYTPQQLNETATLINQSFDDGTTNSGFLLCPGDGDGGGSDIPA
;
A
#
# COMPACT_ATOMS: atom_id res chain seq x y z
N MET A 1 19.78 -33.21 -54.82
CA MET A 1 20.53 -31.99 -55.20
C MET A 1 20.85 -31.25 -53.91
N LYS A 2 22.14 -31.14 -53.56
CA LYS A 2 22.64 -30.49 -52.35
C LYS A 2 22.70 -28.98 -52.60
N THR A 3 22.15 -28.17 -51.70
CA THR A 3 22.48 -26.74 -51.65
C THR A 3 22.63 -26.32 -50.19
N ASN A 4 23.87 -26.01 -49.83
CA ASN A 4 24.27 -25.38 -48.58
C ASN A 4 24.24 -23.84 -48.74
N ILE A 5 24.46 -23.13 -47.62
CA ILE A 5 24.93 -21.73 -47.48
C ILE A 5 23.74 -20.73 -47.45
N LEU A 6 23.54 -19.83 -46.48
CA LEU A 6 24.48 -19.02 -45.70
C LEU A 6 23.84 -18.59 -44.36
N ARG A 7 24.65 -18.52 -43.30
CA ARG A 7 24.30 -17.91 -42.01
C ARG A 7 24.31 -16.38 -42.13
N PHE A 8 23.26 -15.72 -41.65
CA PHE A 8 23.32 -14.33 -41.21
C PHE A 8 22.83 -14.25 -39.76
N VAL A 9 23.78 -13.99 -38.86
CA VAL A 9 23.53 -13.64 -37.46
C VAL A 9 23.18 -12.16 -37.46
N ALA A 10 21.93 -11.83 -37.12
CA ALA A 10 21.53 -10.48 -36.75
C ALA A 10 21.14 -10.51 -35.27
N ALA A 11 22.10 -10.15 -34.42
CA ALA A 11 21.86 -9.89 -33.01
C ALA A 11 21.09 -8.56 -32.91
N VAL A 12 19.78 -8.64 -32.69
CA VAL A 12 18.96 -7.47 -32.34
C VAL A 12 19.01 -7.33 -30.82
N LEU A 13 19.91 -6.46 -30.35
CA LEU A 13 19.92 -5.94 -28.99
C LEU A 13 18.69 -5.04 -28.80
N VAL A 14 17.62 -5.60 -28.25
CA VAL A 14 16.52 -4.80 -27.70
C VAL A 14 16.88 -4.45 -26.26
N ALA A 15 17.54 -3.31 -26.11
CA ALA A 15 17.65 -2.62 -24.82
C ALA A 15 16.30 -1.97 -24.52
N GLY A 16 15.43 -2.71 -23.82
CA GLY A 16 14.17 -2.20 -23.28
C GLY A 16 14.40 -1.60 -21.90
N SER A 17 14.33 -0.27 -21.85
CA SER A 17 14.58 0.60 -20.71
C SER A 17 13.78 0.20 -19.46
N LEU A 18 14.50 -0.17 -18.40
CA LEU A 18 13.95 -0.24 -17.04
C LEU A 18 13.70 1.19 -16.56
N PHE A 19 12.45 1.67 -16.65
CA PHE A 19 12.00 2.78 -15.80
C PHE A 19 11.76 2.23 -14.39
N ALA A 20 12.84 2.08 -13.62
CA ALA A 20 12.74 1.99 -12.17
C ALA A 20 12.54 3.43 -11.66
N CYS A 21 11.30 3.81 -11.37
CA CYS A 21 11.03 5.06 -10.65
C CYS A 21 11.41 4.84 -9.19
N GLN A 22 12.70 4.99 -8.87
CA GLN A 22 13.16 4.93 -7.49
C GLN A 22 12.71 6.20 -6.78
N LYS A 23 11.79 6.03 -5.82
CA LYS A 23 11.43 7.03 -4.82
C LYS A 23 12.62 7.17 -3.87
N GLN A 24 13.60 7.99 -4.26
CA GLN A 24 14.90 8.09 -3.60
C GLN A 24 14.85 9.10 -2.44
N ILE A 25 15.34 8.68 -1.28
CA ILE A 25 15.56 9.52 -0.10
C ILE A 25 16.83 10.34 -0.37
N ALA A 26 16.71 11.67 -0.38
CA ALA A 26 17.86 12.57 -0.42
C ALA A 26 18.33 12.84 1.02
N SER A 27 19.56 12.41 1.34
CA SER A 27 20.37 13.00 2.40
C SER A 27 21.59 13.70 1.80
N ASP A 28 21.97 14.79 2.46
CA ASP A 28 23.24 15.50 2.46
C ASP A 28 23.52 16.55 1.36
N ALA A 29 23.52 17.82 1.81
CA ALA A 29 24.56 18.77 1.44
C ALA A 29 24.80 19.78 2.58
N GLU A 30 26.07 19.84 2.95
CA GLU A 30 26.79 20.61 3.96
C GLU A 30 26.80 22.13 3.72
N GLN A 31 26.81 22.94 4.80
CA GLN A 31 27.50 24.24 4.78
C GLN A 31 28.09 24.62 6.14
N THR A 32 29.38 24.94 6.09
CA THR A 32 30.34 25.23 7.15
C THR A 32 30.19 26.64 7.75
N THR A 33 30.40 26.72 9.08
CA THR A 33 30.88 27.86 9.91
C THR A 33 30.15 29.21 9.95
N ALA A 34 29.65 29.57 11.13
CA ALA A 34 30.03 30.81 11.85
C ALA A 34 29.54 30.76 13.31
N SER A 35 30.48 30.76 14.27
CA SER A 35 30.18 30.97 15.68
C SER A 35 29.78 32.42 15.92
N THR A 36 28.61 32.67 16.50
CA THR A 36 28.36 33.84 17.34
C THR A 36 27.38 33.45 18.44
N ASN A 37 27.85 33.46 19.68
CA ASN A 37 27.02 33.36 20.86
C ASN A 37 26.05 34.56 20.88
N SER A 38 24.75 34.29 20.79
CA SER A 38 23.76 35.25 21.27
C SER A 38 22.61 34.54 21.95
N SER A 39 22.37 35.03 23.16
CA SER A 39 21.49 34.52 24.20
C SER A 39 20.01 34.77 23.89
N LEU A 40 19.17 33.80 24.25
CA LEU A 40 17.74 33.88 24.58
C LEU A 40 16.80 34.53 23.55
N THR A 41 16.03 33.69 22.86
CA THR A 41 14.57 33.63 23.02
C THR A 41 14.10 32.31 22.42
N THR A 42 13.62 31.41 23.27
CA THR A 42 12.94 30.18 22.89
C THR A 42 11.61 30.53 22.21
N SER A 43 11.68 30.93 20.94
CA SER A 43 10.58 30.73 20.01
C SER A 43 10.59 29.25 19.67
N SER A 44 9.69 28.49 20.29
CA SER A 44 9.28 27.18 19.79
C SER A 44 8.81 27.36 18.36
N THR A 45 9.74 27.25 17.43
CA THR A 45 9.44 27.03 16.03
C THR A 45 8.77 25.67 16.05
N LEU A 46 7.44 25.66 15.93
CA LEU A 46 6.69 24.45 15.65
C LEU A 46 7.32 23.88 14.39
N VAL A 47 8.20 22.89 14.56
CA VAL A 47 8.63 22.03 13.48
C VAL A 47 7.37 21.29 13.09
N PHE A 48 6.62 21.85 12.14
CA PHE A 48 5.65 21.08 11.40
C PHE A 48 6.49 19.96 10.79
N ALA A 49 6.37 18.76 11.35
CA ALA A 49 6.83 17.55 10.71
C ALA A 49 6.44 17.66 9.23
N PRO A 50 7.34 17.39 8.28
CA PRO A 50 6.97 17.43 6.88
C PRO A 50 5.83 16.44 6.73
N SER A 51 4.61 16.96 6.55
CA SER A 51 3.48 16.12 6.18
C SER A 51 3.96 15.38 4.93
N CYS A 52 3.85 14.07 4.90
CA CYS A 52 4.33 13.23 3.80
C CYS A 52 3.69 13.57 2.45
N GLY A 53 2.88 14.61 2.36
CA GLY A 53 1.95 14.90 1.29
C GLY A 53 0.65 14.12 1.50
N MET A 54 -0.26 14.32 0.56
CA MET A 54 -1.53 13.62 0.56
C MET A 54 -1.40 12.29 -0.16
N LEU A 55 -1.47 11.20 0.61
CA LEU A 55 -1.65 9.87 0.03
C LEU A 55 -3.05 9.74 -0.53
N ARG A 56 -3.32 8.62 -1.20
CA ARG A 56 -4.67 8.24 -1.61
C ARG A 56 -4.97 6.85 -1.08
N THR A 57 -6.05 6.75 -0.31
CA THR A 57 -6.68 5.49 0.03
C THR A 57 -8.12 5.51 -0.46
N GLN A 58 -8.75 4.35 -0.43
CA GLN A 58 -10.10 4.16 -0.91
C GLN A 58 -10.77 3.10 -0.06
N THR A 59 -12.03 3.33 0.28
CA THR A 59 -12.86 2.30 0.90
C THR A 59 -13.14 1.14 -0.07
N GLN A 60 -13.48 -0.03 0.47
CA GLN A 60 -13.94 -1.15 -0.36
C GLN A 60 -15.17 -0.82 -1.21
N GLY A 61 -16.05 0.09 -0.74
CA GLY A 61 -17.19 0.56 -1.51
C GLY A 61 -16.77 1.40 -2.71
N GLY A 62 -15.74 2.25 -2.55
CA GLY A 62 -15.16 3.04 -3.64
C GLY A 62 -14.59 2.14 -4.74
N TRP A 63 -13.78 1.13 -4.38
CA TRP A 63 -13.22 0.18 -5.34
C TRP A 63 -14.27 -0.73 -6.00
N GLY A 64 -15.31 -1.11 -5.27
CA GLY A 64 -16.43 -1.91 -5.79
C GLY A 64 -17.44 -1.13 -6.62
N ALA A 65 -17.33 0.20 -6.68
CA ALA A 65 -18.29 1.01 -7.43
C ALA A 65 -18.21 0.71 -8.93
N LYS A 66 -19.38 0.69 -9.59
CA LYS A 66 -19.45 0.61 -11.06
C LYS A 66 -18.62 1.75 -11.67
N PRO A 67 -17.70 1.47 -12.62
CA PRO A 67 -16.91 2.50 -13.28
C PRO A 67 -17.80 3.60 -13.91
N ALA A 68 -17.60 4.83 -13.48
CA ALA A 68 -18.32 6.00 -13.98
C ALA A 68 -17.54 7.29 -13.67
N GLY A 69 -17.31 8.13 -14.68
CA GLY A 69 -16.53 9.35 -14.54
C GLY A 69 -15.14 9.05 -13.96
N ASN A 70 -14.71 9.84 -12.98
CA ASN A 70 -13.41 9.71 -12.33
C ASN A 70 -13.45 8.94 -10.99
N ASN A 71 -14.46 8.09 -10.79
CA ASN A 71 -14.58 7.34 -9.54
C ASN A 71 -13.47 6.27 -9.39
N PRO A 72 -13.26 5.72 -8.17
CA PRO A 72 -12.21 4.73 -7.94
C PRO A 72 -12.38 3.46 -8.78
N GLY A 73 -13.62 3.05 -9.07
CA GLY A 73 -13.92 1.95 -9.99
C GLY A 73 -13.35 2.18 -11.40
N THR A 74 -13.45 3.40 -11.96
CA THR A 74 -12.82 3.73 -13.25
C THR A 74 -11.30 3.57 -13.19
N TYR A 75 -10.68 4.08 -12.11
CA TYR A 75 -9.23 3.95 -11.93
C TYR A 75 -8.81 2.47 -11.83
N LEU A 76 -9.52 1.67 -11.03
CA LEU A 76 -9.28 0.24 -10.91
C LEU A 76 -9.29 -0.44 -12.28
N HIS A 77 -10.30 -0.21 -13.11
CA HIS A 77 -10.41 -0.84 -14.43
C HIS A 77 -9.31 -0.40 -15.40
N ALA A 78 -8.86 0.85 -15.33
CA ALA A 78 -7.79 1.34 -16.19
C ALA A 78 -6.40 0.80 -15.80
N HIS A 79 -6.14 0.58 -14.51
CA HIS A 79 -4.79 0.29 -14.02
C HIS A 79 -4.57 -1.16 -13.57
N PHE A 80 -5.64 -1.96 -13.40
CA PHE A 80 -5.52 -3.31 -12.81
C PHE A 80 -4.53 -4.22 -13.55
N ASN A 81 -4.61 -4.34 -14.87
CA ASN A 81 -3.74 -5.27 -15.61
C ASN A 81 -2.26 -4.84 -15.58
N ALA A 82 -1.98 -3.54 -15.48
CA ALA A 82 -0.61 -3.03 -15.39
C ALA A 82 -0.02 -3.32 -14.00
N THR A 83 -0.81 -3.20 -12.94
CA THR A 83 -0.37 -3.43 -11.55
C THR A 83 -0.42 -4.90 -11.15
N PHE A 84 -1.40 -5.66 -11.64
CA PHE A 84 -1.70 -7.05 -11.27
C PHE A 84 -1.74 -7.94 -12.52
N SER A 85 -0.65 -8.01 -13.27
CA SER A 85 -0.56 -8.80 -14.51
C SER A 85 -0.87 -10.30 -14.32
N GLY A 86 -0.62 -10.83 -13.11
CA GLY A 86 -0.98 -12.19 -12.71
C GLY A 86 -2.29 -12.31 -11.91
N GLY A 87 -3.08 -11.24 -11.83
CA GLY A 87 -4.20 -11.11 -10.91
C GLY A 87 -3.78 -10.74 -9.48
N LEU A 88 -4.75 -10.29 -8.68
CA LEU A 88 -4.56 -9.98 -7.27
C LEU A 88 -4.82 -11.23 -6.44
N THR A 89 -3.80 -11.70 -5.75
CA THR A 89 -3.92 -12.79 -4.77
C THR A 89 -3.94 -12.23 -3.36
N LEU A 90 -4.83 -12.71 -2.49
CA LEU A 90 -4.95 -12.26 -1.10
C LEU A 90 -5.00 -13.46 -0.15
N GLY A 91 -4.12 -13.49 0.84
CA GLY A 91 -3.97 -14.60 1.78
C GLY A 91 -2.63 -15.33 1.60
N CYS A 92 -2.60 -16.61 1.99
CA CYS A 92 -1.38 -17.39 2.08
C CYS A 92 -1.02 -18.12 0.78
N TYR A 93 -0.72 -17.38 -0.28
CA TYR A 93 -0.28 -18.00 -1.52
C TYR A 93 1.23 -18.32 -1.51
N PRO A 94 1.68 -19.45 -2.08
CA PRO A 94 0.91 -20.62 -2.54
C PRO A 94 0.67 -21.66 -1.44
N ASN A 95 1.04 -21.35 -0.20
CA ASN A 95 1.30 -22.32 0.85
C ASN A 95 0.07 -22.72 1.71
N ASN A 96 -1.05 -22.00 1.64
CA ASN A 96 -2.29 -22.29 2.37
C ASN A 96 -3.50 -21.63 1.67
N TYR A 97 -4.51 -21.15 2.43
CA TYR A 97 -5.73 -20.58 1.85
C TYR A 97 -5.53 -19.16 1.31
N TYR A 98 -6.07 -18.89 0.13
CA TYR A 98 -6.06 -17.58 -0.52
C TYR A 98 -7.28 -17.39 -1.42
N ILE A 99 -7.60 -16.14 -1.72
CA ILE A 99 -8.45 -15.80 -2.86
C ILE A 99 -7.60 -15.23 -3.99
N ARG A 100 -8.05 -15.42 -5.24
CA ARG A 100 -7.46 -14.77 -6.41
C ARG A 100 -8.54 -14.03 -7.19
N LEU A 101 -8.26 -12.78 -7.51
CA LEU A 101 -9.08 -11.91 -8.36
C LEU A 101 -8.34 -11.73 -9.68
N THR A 102 -8.92 -12.23 -10.76
CA THR A 102 -8.23 -12.34 -12.05
C THR A 102 -8.32 -11.08 -12.90
N SER A 103 -9.23 -10.16 -12.56
CA SER A 103 -9.49 -8.94 -13.32
C SER A 103 -10.05 -7.82 -12.44
N ALA A 104 -10.05 -6.59 -12.97
CA ALA A 104 -10.76 -5.46 -12.37
C ALA A 104 -12.26 -5.74 -12.17
N GLN A 105 -12.89 -6.44 -13.13
CA GLN A 105 -14.30 -6.82 -13.00
C GLN A 105 -14.52 -7.80 -11.84
N ALA A 106 -13.62 -8.77 -11.63
CA ALA A 106 -13.71 -9.67 -10.49
C ALA A 106 -13.61 -8.93 -9.14
N VAL A 107 -12.83 -7.84 -9.08
CA VAL A 107 -12.79 -6.95 -7.91
C VAL A 107 -14.13 -6.22 -7.73
N THR A 108 -14.67 -5.64 -8.81
CA THR A 108 -15.98 -4.96 -8.79
C THR A 108 -17.12 -5.91 -8.37
N ASP A 109 -17.08 -7.16 -8.83
CA ASP A 109 -18.11 -8.16 -8.49
C ASP A 109 -17.98 -8.67 -7.05
N LEU A 110 -16.76 -8.70 -6.49
CA LEU A 110 -16.52 -9.07 -5.10
C LEU A 110 -16.94 -7.96 -4.12
N LEU A 111 -16.59 -6.70 -4.41
CA LEU A 111 -16.69 -5.60 -3.44
C LEU A 111 -18.01 -4.82 -3.55
N PRO A 112 -18.58 -4.32 -2.42
CA PRO A 112 -18.12 -4.51 -1.05
C PRO A 112 -18.53 -5.88 -0.46
N VAL A 113 -17.74 -6.37 0.49
CA VAL A 113 -17.98 -7.62 1.20
C VAL A 113 -18.40 -7.34 2.65
N GLY A 114 -19.56 -7.84 3.04
CA GLY A 114 -20.03 -7.84 4.44
C GLY A 114 -19.77 -9.15 5.18
N GLY A 115 -20.35 -9.28 6.38
CA GLY A 115 -20.28 -10.50 7.21
C GLY A 115 -19.20 -10.44 8.29
N THR A 116 -19.03 -11.54 9.03
CA THR A 116 -18.11 -11.61 10.17
C THR A 116 -16.65 -11.77 9.68
N PRO A 117 -15.69 -10.98 10.20
CA PRO A 117 -14.26 -11.22 9.96
C PRO A 117 -13.85 -12.63 10.36
N SER A 118 -13.22 -13.36 9.44
CA SER A 118 -12.74 -14.72 9.72
C SER A 118 -11.53 -15.09 8.85
N ALA A 119 -10.80 -16.13 9.24
CA ALA A 119 -9.83 -16.76 8.35
C ALA A 119 -10.56 -17.54 7.24
N LEU A 120 -9.92 -17.63 6.07
CA LEU A 120 -10.37 -18.45 4.96
C LEU A 120 -10.33 -19.93 5.32
N LYS A 121 -11.24 -20.70 4.72
CA LYS A 121 -11.36 -22.15 4.90
C LYS A 121 -11.12 -22.94 3.62
N ALA A 122 -10.97 -22.25 2.49
CA ALA A 122 -10.77 -22.82 1.17
C ALA A 122 -10.16 -21.77 0.26
N ASN A 123 -9.51 -22.23 -0.81
CA ASN A 123 -9.10 -21.38 -1.92
C ASN A 123 -10.31 -20.99 -2.76
N ALA A 124 -10.29 -19.78 -3.31
CA ALA A 124 -11.31 -19.35 -4.27
C ALA A 124 -10.71 -18.47 -5.36
N THR A 125 -11.27 -18.56 -6.57
CA THR A 125 -10.97 -17.65 -7.68
C THR A 125 -12.25 -16.90 -8.04
N ASP A 126 -12.15 -15.57 -8.12
CA ASP A 126 -13.25 -14.64 -8.42
C ASP A 126 -14.53 -14.89 -7.58
N PRO A 127 -14.45 -14.93 -6.24
CA PRO A 127 -15.58 -15.35 -5.41
C PRO A 127 -16.63 -14.23 -5.22
N VAL A 128 -17.72 -14.26 -5.97
CA VAL A 128 -18.78 -13.22 -5.93
C VAL A 128 -19.67 -13.28 -4.66
N THR A 129 -19.80 -14.44 -4.02
CA THR A 129 -20.74 -14.64 -2.90
C THR A 129 -20.07 -14.80 -1.53
N LEU A 130 -18.79 -14.46 -1.42
CA LEU A 130 -18.02 -14.61 -0.20
C LEU A 130 -18.52 -13.62 0.88
N LYS A 131 -18.73 -14.11 2.11
CA LYS A 131 -19.19 -13.29 3.25
C LYS A 131 -18.12 -13.23 4.33
N ASN A 132 -17.19 -12.30 4.18
CA ASN A 132 -16.12 -12.05 5.13
C ASN A 132 -15.58 -10.63 4.95
N VAL A 133 -16.03 -9.69 5.79
CA VAL A 133 -15.68 -8.26 5.65
C VAL A 133 -14.17 -7.99 5.68
N LEU A 134 -13.38 -8.85 6.35
CA LEU A 134 -11.92 -8.73 6.35
C LEU A 134 -11.35 -8.88 4.94
N VAL A 135 -11.92 -9.77 4.11
CA VAL A 135 -11.52 -9.89 2.70
C VAL A 135 -11.75 -8.58 1.97
N GLY A 136 -12.93 -7.98 2.13
CA GLY A 136 -13.25 -6.70 1.49
C GLY A 136 -12.28 -5.59 1.88
N GLN A 137 -11.98 -5.45 3.18
CA GLN A 137 -11.05 -4.43 3.66
C GLN A 137 -9.61 -4.67 3.19
N LEU A 138 -9.14 -5.91 3.18
CA LEU A 138 -7.77 -6.22 2.76
C LEU A 138 -7.59 -6.17 1.24
N VAL A 139 -8.60 -6.50 0.43
CA VAL A 139 -8.56 -6.22 -1.02
C VAL A 139 -8.44 -4.72 -1.25
N ALA A 140 -9.27 -3.90 -0.60
CA ALA A 140 -9.23 -2.44 -0.73
C ALA A 140 -7.88 -1.84 -0.32
N LEU A 141 -7.30 -2.34 0.78
CA LEU A 141 -5.99 -1.91 1.24
C LEU A 141 -4.89 -2.32 0.25
N LYS A 142 -4.91 -3.57 -0.21
CA LYS A 142 -3.92 -4.09 -1.15
C LYS A 142 -3.94 -3.36 -2.49
N LEU A 143 -5.13 -3.00 -3.00
CA LEU A 143 -5.28 -2.14 -4.17
C LEU A 143 -4.62 -0.79 -3.95
N SER A 144 -4.94 -0.09 -2.85
CA SER A 144 -4.38 1.23 -2.56
C SER A 144 -2.85 1.18 -2.44
N VAL A 145 -2.30 0.21 -1.71
CA VAL A 145 -0.84 0.04 -1.55
C VAL A 145 -0.15 -0.26 -2.88
N SER A 146 -0.74 -1.14 -3.69
CA SER A 146 -0.12 -1.57 -4.95
C SER A 146 -0.22 -0.49 -6.02
N PHE A 147 -1.33 0.25 -6.09
CA PHE A 147 -1.47 1.37 -7.02
C PHE A 147 -0.58 2.53 -6.65
N ASP A 148 -0.45 2.87 -5.37
CA ASP A 148 0.51 3.88 -4.91
C ASP A 148 1.96 3.53 -5.25
N ALA A 149 2.31 2.24 -5.17
CA ALA A 149 3.63 1.76 -5.56
C ALA A 149 3.85 1.73 -7.09
N ALA A 150 2.80 1.49 -7.88
CA ALA A 150 2.88 1.30 -9.33
C ALA A 150 2.70 2.59 -10.14
N ASP A 151 1.94 3.56 -9.61
CA ASP A 151 1.67 4.83 -10.27
C ASP A 151 2.03 5.99 -9.32
N ALA A 152 3.10 6.71 -9.68
CA ALA A 152 3.58 7.86 -8.92
C ALA A 152 2.56 9.02 -8.83
N ASN A 153 1.53 9.03 -9.69
CA ASN A 153 0.46 10.03 -9.68
C ASN A 153 -0.81 9.52 -8.98
N PHE A 154 -0.80 8.31 -8.42
CA PHE A 154 -1.97 7.78 -7.72
C PHE A 154 -2.35 8.65 -6.51
N GLY A 155 -1.35 9.05 -5.73
CA GLY A 155 -1.43 10.05 -4.67
C GLY A 155 -0.41 11.16 -4.89
N GLN A 156 -0.51 12.25 -4.13
CA GLN A 156 0.39 13.41 -4.22
C GLN A 156 1.63 13.26 -3.34
N SER A 157 1.67 12.23 -2.49
CA SER A 157 2.70 12.01 -1.48
C SER A 157 4.03 11.54 -2.05
N SER A 158 5.11 12.15 -1.57
CA SER A 158 6.48 11.67 -1.80
C SER A 158 6.89 10.52 -0.87
N VAL A 159 5.97 9.97 -0.08
CA VAL A 159 6.14 8.74 0.71
C VAL A 159 5.17 7.67 0.23
N ALA A 160 5.62 6.41 0.15
CA ALA A 160 4.74 5.33 -0.29
C ALA A 160 3.76 4.93 0.83
N LEU A 161 2.52 4.61 0.50
CA LEU A 161 1.50 4.18 1.46
C LEU A 161 1.96 2.99 2.28
N GLY A 162 2.63 2.03 1.64
CA GLY A 162 3.20 0.86 2.31
C GLY A 162 4.24 1.20 3.40
N ASN A 163 4.86 2.38 3.33
CA ASN A 163 5.87 2.82 4.29
C ASN A 163 5.29 3.62 5.46
N MET A 164 4.06 4.15 5.33
CA MET A 164 3.40 4.89 6.40
C MET A 164 3.28 4.04 7.66
N ILE A 165 3.40 4.69 8.83
CA ILE A 165 3.43 4.02 10.13
C ILE A 165 2.06 4.09 10.78
N ILE A 166 1.56 3.00 11.33
CA ILE A 166 0.33 2.98 12.11
C ILE A 166 0.56 3.71 13.43
N GLY A 167 -0.19 4.78 13.70
CA GLY A 167 0.04 5.67 14.84
C GLY A 167 -0.56 5.20 16.17
N SER A 168 -1.55 4.30 16.14
CA SER A 168 -2.29 3.88 17.34
C SER A 168 -2.85 2.45 17.25
N GLY A 169 -3.36 1.93 18.37
CA GLY A 169 -3.97 0.60 18.45
C GLY A 169 -2.96 -0.56 18.51
N THR A 170 -3.47 -1.78 18.32
CA THR A 170 -2.69 -3.04 18.45
C THR A 170 -1.49 -3.12 17.51
N PHE A 171 -1.56 -2.46 16.36
CA PHE A 171 -0.52 -2.50 15.32
C PHE A 171 0.32 -1.21 15.28
N LYS A 172 0.27 -0.39 16.33
CA LYS A 172 1.08 0.83 16.43
C LYS A 172 2.55 0.52 16.17
N GLY A 173 3.18 1.36 15.35
CA GLY A 173 4.61 1.26 15.01
C GLY A 173 4.91 0.32 13.84
N LEU A 174 3.95 -0.49 13.38
CA LEU A 174 4.12 -1.24 12.13
C LEU A 174 3.90 -0.33 10.93
N THR A 175 4.61 -0.61 9.84
CA THR A 175 4.27 -0.01 8.55
C THR A 175 3.00 -0.64 7.98
N VAL A 176 2.31 0.07 7.09
CA VAL A 176 1.13 -0.47 6.38
C VAL A 176 1.48 -1.76 5.63
N ALA A 177 2.67 -1.86 5.02
CA ALA A 177 3.11 -3.07 4.34
C ALA A 177 3.31 -4.25 5.31
N GLN A 178 3.92 -4.00 6.47
CA GLN A 178 4.08 -5.02 7.51
C GLN A 178 2.72 -5.50 8.04
N PHE A 179 1.82 -4.56 8.31
CA PHE A 179 0.45 -4.87 8.73
C PHE A 179 -0.27 -5.71 7.66
N LEU A 180 -0.23 -5.32 6.39
CA LEU A 180 -0.88 -6.06 5.30
C LEU A 180 -0.35 -7.50 5.22
N ALA A 181 0.95 -7.71 5.35
CA ALA A 181 1.55 -9.06 5.35
C ALA A 181 1.05 -9.92 6.54
N GLN A 182 0.99 -9.35 7.75
CA GLN A 182 0.42 -10.05 8.91
C GLN A 182 -1.07 -10.36 8.73
N ALA A 183 -1.81 -9.42 8.14
CA ALA A 183 -3.23 -9.58 7.88
C ALA A 183 -3.50 -10.70 6.86
N GLU A 184 -2.71 -10.78 5.79
CA GLU A 184 -2.79 -11.87 4.81
C GLU A 184 -2.40 -13.21 5.42
N ALA A 185 -1.39 -13.25 6.30
CA ALA A 185 -0.99 -14.48 6.99
C ALA A 185 -2.11 -15.02 7.90
N VAL A 186 -2.82 -14.14 8.63
CA VAL A 186 -3.97 -14.55 9.46
C VAL A 186 -5.18 -14.90 8.60
N LEU A 187 -5.50 -14.09 7.58
CA LEU A 187 -6.60 -14.36 6.66
C LEU A 187 -6.44 -15.73 5.99
N GLY A 188 -5.24 -16.04 5.50
CA GLY A 188 -4.93 -17.31 4.83
C GLY A 188 -4.67 -18.49 5.77
N GLY A 189 -4.74 -18.28 7.09
CA GLY A 189 -4.56 -19.34 8.09
C GLY A 189 -3.12 -19.78 8.34
N CYS A 190 -2.11 -19.04 7.86
CA CYS A 190 -0.70 -19.29 8.19
C CYS A 190 -0.30 -18.77 9.58
N SER A 191 -1.06 -17.82 10.11
CA SER A 191 -0.82 -17.23 11.42
C SER A 191 -2.12 -17.18 12.24
N LYS A 192 -1.96 -17.25 13.56
CA LYS A 192 -3.03 -17.01 14.54
C LYS A 192 -2.63 -15.93 15.55
N ALA A 193 -1.60 -15.15 15.23
CA ALA A 193 -1.04 -14.14 16.13
C ALA A 193 -2.03 -13.03 16.49
N TYR A 194 -2.99 -12.75 15.59
CA TYR A 194 -4.00 -11.73 15.76
C TYR A 194 -5.39 -12.28 15.42
N THR A 195 -6.42 -11.63 15.96
CA THR A 195 -7.80 -11.96 15.60
C THR A 195 -8.17 -11.30 14.26
N PRO A 196 -9.04 -11.95 13.45
CA PRO A 196 -9.60 -11.33 12.24
C PRO A 196 -10.29 -9.99 12.49
N GLN A 197 -10.89 -9.81 13.68
CA GLN A 197 -11.56 -8.57 14.06
C GLN A 197 -10.58 -7.40 14.20
N GLN A 198 -9.47 -7.58 14.92
CA GLN A 198 -8.43 -6.54 15.09
C GLN A 198 -7.85 -6.10 13.74
N LEU A 199 -7.64 -7.06 12.84
CA LEU A 199 -7.15 -6.78 11.48
C LEU A 199 -8.18 -6.01 10.67
N ASN A 200 -9.47 -6.39 10.76
CA ASN A 200 -10.53 -5.72 10.02
C ASN A 200 -10.70 -4.25 10.46
N GLU A 201 -10.68 -3.99 11.77
CA GLU A 201 -10.78 -2.64 12.32
C GLU A 201 -9.60 -1.78 11.88
N THR A 202 -8.39 -2.32 11.97
CA THR A 202 -7.17 -1.59 11.57
C THR A 202 -7.15 -1.33 10.06
N ALA A 203 -7.48 -2.32 9.22
CA ALA A 203 -7.57 -2.13 7.77
C ALA A 203 -8.64 -1.09 7.39
N THR A 204 -9.76 -1.04 8.11
CA THR A 204 -10.79 -0.02 7.92
C THR A 204 -10.24 1.38 8.18
N LEU A 205 -9.53 1.57 9.30
CA LEU A 205 -8.92 2.87 9.64
C LEU A 205 -7.87 3.30 8.62
N ILE A 206 -7.06 2.36 8.10
CA ILE A 206 -6.09 2.64 7.04
C ILE A 206 -6.82 3.07 5.75
N ASN A 207 -7.82 2.29 5.31
CA ASN A 207 -8.56 2.58 4.07
C ASN A 207 -9.27 3.94 4.10
N GLN A 208 -9.66 4.41 5.29
CA GLN A 208 -10.31 5.71 5.50
C GLN A 208 -9.33 6.84 5.83
N SER A 209 -8.02 6.56 5.92
CA SER A 209 -7.05 7.56 6.37
C SER A 209 -6.88 8.70 5.38
N PHE A 210 -6.88 8.40 4.08
CA PHE A 210 -6.75 9.37 3.00
C PHE A 210 -7.81 9.13 1.92
N ASP A 211 -9.06 8.98 2.32
CA ASP A 211 -10.16 8.66 1.41
C ASP A 211 -10.27 9.72 0.30
N ASP A 212 -10.33 9.24 -0.94
CA ASP A 212 -10.24 10.04 -2.17
C ASP A 212 -9.00 10.93 -2.32
N GLY A 213 -8.00 10.79 -1.45
CA GLY A 213 -6.86 11.70 -1.39
C GLY A 213 -7.28 13.13 -1.03
N THR A 214 -8.38 13.28 -0.29
CA THR A 214 -8.92 14.58 0.12
C THR A 214 -8.98 14.77 1.63
N THR A 215 -8.73 13.70 2.38
CA THR A 215 -8.79 13.66 3.84
C THR A 215 -7.46 13.19 4.43
N ASN A 216 -7.23 13.51 5.70
CA ASN A 216 -6.19 12.89 6.51
C ASN A 216 -6.75 12.66 7.92
N SER A 217 -7.02 11.41 8.30
CA SER A 217 -7.57 11.07 9.61
C SER A 217 -6.58 11.22 10.76
N GLY A 218 -5.28 11.32 10.47
CA GLY A 218 -4.19 11.29 11.45
C GLY A 218 -3.87 9.89 11.99
N PHE A 219 -4.51 8.82 11.48
CA PHE A 219 -4.23 7.45 11.91
C PHE A 219 -2.87 6.94 11.45
N LEU A 220 -2.41 7.41 10.28
CA LEU A 220 -1.11 7.08 9.70
C LEU A 220 -0.12 8.23 9.90
N LEU A 221 1.08 7.88 10.34
CA LEU A 221 2.18 8.80 10.61
C LEU A 221 3.27 8.69 9.55
N CYS A 222 4.01 9.78 9.36
CA CYS A 222 5.14 9.79 8.47
C CYS A 222 6.33 9.00 9.02
N PRO A 223 7.05 8.24 8.16
CA PRO A 223 8.33 7.67 8.54
C PRO A 223 9.32 8.79 8.88
N GLY A 224 9.90 8.74 10.09
CA GLY A 224 10.83 9.77 10.59
C GLY A 224 10.24 10.71 11.63
N ASP A 225 8.91 10.71 11.84
CA ASP A 225 8.27 11.44 12.94
C ASP A 225 8.42 10.73 14.31
N GLY A 226 9.13 9.58 14.32
CA GLY A 226 9.25 8.68 15.46
C GLY A 226 10.46 8.88 16.37
N ASP A 227 11.34 9.86 16.10
CA ASP A 227 12.58 10.09 16.88
C ASP A 227 12.60 11.44 17.63
N GLY A 228 11.42 11.93 18.01
CA GLY A 228 11.25 13.14 18.81
C GLY A 228 10.80 12.85 20.24
N GLY A 229 11.65 12.22 21.07
CA GLY A 229 11.39 12.14 22.52
C GLY A 229 12.07 10.99 23.24
N GLY A 230 13.39 10.86 23.12
CA GLY A 230 14.15 9.77 23.75
C GLY A 230 15.61 10.11 24.05
N SER A 231 15.93 11.36 24.36
CA SER A 231 17.24 11.73 24.92
C SER A 231 17.06 12.90 25.85
N ASP A 232 17.12 12.61 27.16
CA ASP A 232 17.75 13.42 28.22
C ASP A 232 17.25 12.94 29.60
N ILE A 233 17.86 11.87 30.13
CA ILE A 233 17.96 11.69 31.58
C ILE A 233 19.35 12.21 31.97
N PRO A 234 19.49 13.43 32.51
CA PRO A 234 20.70 13.79 33.21
C PRO A 234 20.79 13.02 34.54
N ALA A 235 22.03 12.70 34.90
CA ALA A 235 22.45 11.87 36.02
C ALA A 235 21.83 12.20 37.38
#